data_AF-A0AAE1NEI5-F1
#
_entry.id   AF-A0AAE1NEI5-F1
#
_cell.length_a   1.000
_cell.length_b   1.000
_cell.length_c   1.000
_cell.angle_alpha   90.00
_cell.angle_beta   90.00
_cell.angle_gamma   90.00
#
_symmetry.space_group_name_H-M   'P 1'
#
loop_
_entity.id
_entity.type
_entity.pdbx_description
1 polymer ?
#
loop_
_entity_poly.entity_id
_entity_poly.type
_entity_poly.pdbx_seq_one_letter_code
_entity_poly.pdbx_strand_id
1 'polypeptide(L)'
;MGVLHGDEIDYVFGLPLNSTNGYTKREKDLARRIMKHYKLFSKTGRPVEESVPWPKYTSSNPQYFVWNGNDSVQLGTGPRATACAFWNELMPVLRERQDGGICEHELIKALRENGNTSSQHTFTPSCLTLMLCLLLVSLRLLPPAAPLIPLTH
;
A
#
# COMPACT_ATOMS: atom_id res chain seq x y z
N MET A 1 0.82 -22.34 7.86
CA MET A 1 0.35 -21.48 6.75
C MET A 1 -1.15 -21.63 6.65
N GLY A 2 -1.89 -20.59 6.26
CA GLY A 2 -3.34 -20.64 6.05
C GLY A 2 -3.71 -21.24 4.69
N VAL A 3 -4.77 -20.75 4.06
CA VAL A 3 -5.14 -21.09 2.67
C VAL A 3 -4.16 -20.41 1.71
N LEU A 4 -3.47 -21.19 0.89
CA LEU A 4 -2.51 -20.69 -0.08
C LEU A 4 -3.21 -20.28 -1.38
N HIS A 5 -2.55 -19.39 -2.12
CA HIS A 5 -3.00 -19.03 -3.47
C HIS A 5 -2.98 -20.27 -4.36
N GLY A 6 -4.10 -20.57 -5.01
CA GLY A 6 -4.25 -21.73 -5.89
C GLY A 6 -4.76 -22.98 -5.20
N ASP A 7 -4.91 -22.99 -3.87
CA ASP A 7 -5.50 -24.14 -3.15
C ASP A 7 -6.93 -24.45 -3.62
N GLU A 8 -7.64 -23.49 -4.21
CA GLU A 8 -8.97 -23.69 -4.76
C GLU A 8 -8.97 -24.55 -6.04
N ILE A 9 -7.88 -24.58 -6.80
CA ILE A 9 -7.78 -25.22 -8.11
C ILE A 9 -8.12 -26.71 -8.01
N ASP A 10 -7.54 -27.39 -7.02
CA ASP A 10 -7.78 -28.81 -6.75
C ASP A 10 -9.28 -29.10 -6.52
N TYR A 11 -9.97 -28.23 -5.81
CA TYR A 11 -11.40 -28.38 -5.53
C TYR A 11 -12.27 -28.09 -6.75
N VAL A 12 -11.90 -27.11 -7.57
CA VAL A 12 -12.60 -26.77 -8.82
C VAL A 12 -12.54 -27.94 -9.81
N PHE A 13 -11.39 -28.61 -9.90
CA PHE A 13 -11.19 -29.75 -10.81
C PHE A 13 -11.49 -31.11 -10.20
N GLY A 14 -11.87 -31.18 -8.92
CA GLY A 14 -12.32 -32.41 -8.27
C GLY A 14 -11.19 -33.36 -7.86
N LEU A 15 -9.97 -32.88 -7.68
CA LEU A 15 -8.85 -33.67 -7.17
C LEU A 15 -9.17 -34.38 -5.84
N PRO A 16 -9.96 -33.79 -4.91
CA PRO A 16 -10.40 -34.47 -3.69
C PRO A 16 -11.26 -35.71 -3.92
N LEU A 17 -11.95 -35.81 -5.06
CA LEU A 17 -12.84 -36.94 -5.36
C LEU A 17 -12.08 -38.22 -5.70
N ASN A 18 -10.78 -38.11 -6.05
CA ASN A 18 -9.93 -39.27 -6.21
C ASN A 18 -9.60 -39.87 -4.84
N SER A 19 -10.04 -41.11 -4.62
CA SER A 19 -9.83 -41.82 -3.36
C SER A 19 -8.37 -42.06 -2.99
N THR A 20 -7.45 -42.02 -3.96
CA THR A 20 -6.01 -42.23 -3.72
C THR A 20 -5.33 -41.03 -3.08
N ASN A 21 -5.92 -39.83 -3.13
CA ASN A 21 -5.26 -38.59 -2.74
C ASN A 21 -5.40 -38.24 -1.25
N GLY A 22 -6.01 -39.11 -0.44
CA GLY A 22 -6.02 -38.96 1.03
C GLY A 22 -6.92 -37.87 1.60
N TYR A 23 -7.76 -37.20 0.81
CA TYR A 23 -8.67 -36.15 1.30
C TYR A 23 -9.74 -36.70 2.24
N THR A 24 -10.09 -35.87 3.24
CA THR A 24 -11.15 -36.13 4.20
C THR A 24 -12.53 -36.09 3.53
N LYS A 25 -13.54 -36.62 4.23
CA LYS A 25 -14.93 -36.57 3.76
C LYS A 25 -15.41 -35.13 3.54
N ARG A 26 -15.09 -34.21 4.46
CA ARG A 26 -15.49 -32.79 4.36
C ARG A 26 -14.89 -32.10 3.13
N GLU A 27 -13.64 -32.42 2.79
CA GLU A 27 -12.98 -31.85 1.60
C GLU A 27 -13.57 -32.42 0.31
N LYS A 28 -13.92 -33.71 0.29
CA LYS A 28 -14.66 -34.34 -0.81
C LYS A 28 -16.02 -33.67 -1.01
N ASP A 29 -16.75 -33.46 0.08
CA ASP A 29 -18.06 -32.81 0.04
C ASP A 29 -17.96 -31.34 -0.39
N LEU A 30 -16.91 -30.63 0.04
CA LEU A 30 -16.58 -29.28 -0.42
C LEU A 30 -16.29 -29.25 -1.93
N ALA A 31 -15.45 -30.16 -2.45
CA ALA A 31 -15.14 -30.24 -3.87
C ALA A 31 -16.40 -30.47 -4.72
N ARG A 32 -17.28 -31.39 -4.31
CA ARG A 32 -18.56 -31.61 -5.01
C ARG A 32 -19.42 -30.35 -5.05
N ARG A 33 -19.46 -29.58 -3.95
CA ARG A 33 -20.21 -28.31 -3.90
C ARG A 33 -19.60 -27.26 -4.84
N ILE A 34 -18.28 -27.06 -4.79
CA ILE A 34 -17.58 -26.10 -5.67
C ILE A 34 -17.81 -26.47 -7.14
N MET A 35 -17.59 -27.73 -7.52
CA MET A 35 -17.86 -28.22 -8.88
C MET A 35 -19.31 -28.01 -9.30
N LYS A 36 -20.29 -28.24 -8.40
CA LYS A 36 -21.71 -27.96 -8.66
C LYS A 36 -21.93 -26.48 -8.96
N HIS A 37 -21.31 -25.58 -8.21
CA HIS A 37 -21.44 -24.14 -8.43
C HIS A 37 -20.86 -23.70 -9.77
N TYR A 38 -19.66 -24.18 -10.13
CA TYR A 38 -19.04 -23.91 -11.43
C TYR A 38 -19.88 -24.45 -12.59
N LYS A 39 -20.41 -25.67 -12.48
CA LYS A 39 -21.31 -26.28 -13.46
C LYS A 39 -22.59 -25.45 -13.65
N LEU A 40 -23.19 -24.98 -12.56
CA LEU A 40 -24.43 -24.24 -12.66
C LEU A 40 -24.20 -22.84 -13.25
N PHE A 41 -23.10 -22.20 -12.87
CA PHE A 41 -22.68 -20.92 -13.43
C PHE A 41 -22.41 -21.02 -14.93
N SER A 42 -21.67 -22.05 -15.39
CA SER A 42 -21.40 -22.23 -16.81
C SER A 42 -22.68 -22.48 -17.63
N LYS A 43 -23.70 -23.11 -17.04
CA LYS A 43 -24.98 -23.38 -17.70
C LYS A 43 -25.92 -22.16 -17.72
N THR A 44 -25.97 -21.38 -16.64
CA THR A 44 -27.06 -20.40 -16.40
C THR A 44 -26.58 -18.97 -16.13
N GLY A 45 -25.27 -18.77 -15.96
CA GLY A 45 -24.71 -17.52 -15.44
C GLY A 45 -24.93 -17.30 -13.94
N ARG A 46 -25.53 -18.27 -13.23
CA ARG A 46 -25.76 -18.21 -11.78
C ARG A 46 -25.16 -19.45 -11.07
N PRO A 47 -24.35 -19.29 -10.01
CA PRO A 47 -23.66 -20.42 -9.38
C PRO A 47 -24.54 -21.24 -8.42
N VAL A 48 -25.76 -20.78 -8.13
CA VAL A 48 -26.70 -21.46 -7.22
C VAL A 48 -28.12 -21.43 -7.76
N GLU A 49 -28.94 -22.36 -7.27
CA GLU A 49 -30.38 -22.38 -7.47
C GLU A 49 -31.03 -21.11 -6.88
N GLU A 50 -32.27 -20.81 -7.28
CA GLU A 50 -32.96 -19.58 -6.85
C GLU A 50 -33.21 -19.51 -5.34
N SER A 51 -33.38 -20.67 -4.70
CA SER A 51 -33.65 -20.82 -3.27
C SER A 51 -32.45 -20.50 -2.37
N VAL A 52 -31.23 -20.48 -2.90
CA VAL A 52 -30.01 -20.24 -2.12
C VAL A 52 -29.69 -18.74 -2.12
N PRO A 53 -29.49 -18.11 -0.94
CA PRO A 53 -29.13 -16.71 -0.85
C PRO A 53 -27.67 -16.52 -1.27
N TRP A 54 -27.44 -16.26 -2.55
CA TRP A 54 -26.18 -15.76 -3.09
C TRP A 54 -26.51 -14.62 -4.06
N PRO A 55 -26.60 -13.38 -3.54
CA PRO A 55 -26.95 -12.22 -4.36
C PRO A 55 -25.80 -11.81 -5.27
N LYS A 56 -26.13 -11.05 -6.32
CA LYS A 56 -25.14 -10.44 -7.20
C LYS A 56 -24.31 -9.42 -6.43
N TYR A 57 -22.99 -9.49 -6.57
CA TYR A 57 -22.08 -8.53 -5.99
C TYR A 57 -22.30 -7.13 -6.58
N THR A 58 -22.34 -6.11 -5.72
CA THR A 58 -22.37 -4.69 -6.11
C THR A 58 -21.52 -3.87 -5.14
N SER A 59 -21.07 -2.68 -5.54
CA SER A 59 -20.30 -1.80 -4.64
C SER A 59 -21.11 -1.36 -3.41
N SER A 60 -22.43 -1.19 -3.56
CA SER A 60 -23.33 -0.82 -2.46
C SER A 60 -23.72 -1.99 -1.56
N ASN A 61 -23.71 -3.22 -2.09
CA ASN A 61 -23.93 -4.45 -1.33
C ASN A 61 -22.86 -5.49 -1.70
N PRO A 62 -21.64 -5.37 -1.14
CA PRO A 62 -20.47 -6.17 -1.54
C PRO A 62 -20.46 -7.55 -0.88
N GLN A 63 -21.55 -8.30 -1.04
CA GLN A 63 -21.70 -9.64 -0.49
C GLN A 63 -20.98 -10.68 -1.35
N TYR A 64 -20.31 -11.62 -0.68
CA TYR A 64 -19.62 -12.74 -1.31
C TYR A 64 -19.93 -14.05 -0.60
N PHE A 65 -19.80 -15.15 -1.33
CA PHE A 65 -20.05 -16.50 -0.82
C PHE A 65 -18.76 -17.11 -0.29
N VAL A 66 -18.84 -17.79 0.86
CA VAL A 66 -17.69 -18.44 1.47
C VAL A 66 -17.75 -19.95 1.19
N TRP A 67 -16.71 -20.47 0.54
CA TRP A 67 -16.49 -21.89 0.43
C TRP A 67 -15.59 -22.37 1.56
N ASN A 68 -16.11 -23.31 2.36
CA ASN A 68 -15.36 -23.95 3.45
C ASN A 68 -15.92 -25.34 3.73
N GLY A 69 -15.21 -26.12 4.54
CA GLY A 69 -15.59 -27.50 4.89
C GLY A 69 -16.85 -27.66 5.76
N ASN A 70 -17.58 -26.56 6.04
CA ASN A 70 -18.88 -26.61 6.69
C ASN A 70 -19.99 -26.67 5.62
N ASP A 71 -21.08 -27.36 5.94
CA ASP A 71 -22.21 -27.57 5.03
C ASP A 71 -23.22 -26.41 5.06
N SER A 72 -23.10 -25.51 6.03
CA SER A 72 -23.91 -24.29 6.11
C SER A 72 -23.53 -23.28 5.01
N VAL A 73 -24.54 -22.66 4.39
CA VAL A 73 -24.34 -21.47 3.54
C VAL A 73 -23.77 -20.34 4.41
N GLN A 74 -22.67 -19.75 3.97
CA GLN A 74 -22.03 -18.63 4.64
C GLN A 74 -21.78 -17.50 3.64
N LEU A 75 -22.26 -16.32 3.99
CA LEU A 75 -22.02 -15.09 3.25
C LEU A 75 -21.14 -14.17 4.06
N GLY A 76 -20.16 -13.55 3.41
CA GLY A 76 -19.41 -12.43 3.95
C GLY A 76 -19.78 -11.13 3.23
N THR A 77 -19.30 -10.01 3.78
CA THR A 77 -19.46 -8.68 3.20
C THR A 77 -18.11 -8.01 3.13
N GLY A 78 -17.75 -7.45 1.97
CA GLY A 78 -16.56 -6.63 1.80
C GLY A 78 -15.27 -7.33 2.23
N PRO A 79 -14.80 -8.36 1.50
CA PRO A 79 -13.65 -9.14 1.91
C PRO A 79 -12.44 -8.20 1.99
N ARG A 80 -11.90 -8.05 3.21
CA ARG A 80 -10.81 -7.10 3.50
C ARG A 80 -11.11 -5.69 2.98
N ALA A 81 -12.36 -5.22 3.08
CA ALA A 81 -12.81 -3.94 2.52
C ALA A 81 -11.88 -2.78 2.85
N THR A 82 -11.42 -2.67 4.10
CA THR A 82 -10.45 -1.64 4.52
C THR A 82 -9.11 -1.73 3.79
N ALA A 83 -8.58 -2.95 3.60
CA ALA A 83 -7.33 -3.15 2.87
C ALA A 83 -7.51 -2.89 1.36
N CYS A 84 -8.68 -3.23 0.81
CA CYS A 84 -9.01 -2.88 -0.58
C CYS A 84 -9.15 -1.36 -0.73
N ALA A 85 -9.81 -0.67 0.20
CA ALA A 85 -9.95 0.79 0.18
C ALA A 85 -8.59 1.51 0.23
N PHE A 86 -7.63 0.98 1.01
CA PHE A 86 -6.26 1.50 0.98
C PHE A 86 -5.69 1.52 -0.45
N TRP A 87 -5.76 0.40 -1.18
CA TRP A 87 -5.21 0.30 -2.53
C TRP A 87 -6.06 1.00 -3.60
N ASN A 88 -7.38 0.97 -3.46
CA ASN A 88 -8.31 1.46 -4.48
C ASN A 88 -8.64 2.94 -4.33
N GLU A 89 -8.59 3.49 -3.11
CA GLU A 89 -9.02 4.86 -2.81
C GLU A 89 -7.83 5.73 -2.36
N LEU A 90 -7.02 5.25 -1.41
CA LEU A 90 -5.93 6.07 -0.84
C LEU A 90 -4.68 6.11 -1.74
N MET A 91 -4.22 4.97 -2.24
CA MET A 91 -2.99 4.89 -3.03
C MET A 91 -3.00 5.74 -4.32
N PRO A 92 -4.11 5.84 -5.08
CA PRO A 92 -4.20 6.75 -6.22
C PRO A 92 -3.98 8.22 -5.82
N VAL A 93 -4.60 8.67 -4.73
CA VAL A 93 -4.44 10.03 -4.20
C VAL A 93 -2.99 10.33 -3.82
N LEU A 94 -2.30 9.36 -3.21
CA LEU A 94 -0.89 9.52 -2.86
C LEU A 94 0.00 9.62 -4.10
N ARG A 95 -0.27 8.83 -5.13
CA ARG A 95 0.48 8.85 -6.41
C ARG A 95 0.27 10.17 -7.15
N GLU A 96 -0.97 10.65 -7.26
CA GLU A 96 -1.28 11.93 -7.91
C GLU A 96 -0.58 13.12 -7.24
N ARG A 97 -0.41 13.09 -5.91
CA ARG A 97 0.36 14.12 -5.19
C ARG A 97 1.86 14.03 -5.44
N GLN A 98 2.39 12.84 -5.70
CA GLN A 98 3.79 12.64 -6.06
C GLN A 98 4.05 13.08 -7.51
N ASP A 99 3.15 12.72 -8.43
CA ASP A 99 3.30 13.00 -9.87
C ASP A 99 2.86 14.43 -10.24
N GLY A 100 1.89 15.01 -9.52
CA GLY A 100 1.50 16.42 -9.57
C GLY A 100 2.41 17.34 -8.74
N GLY A 101 3.41 16.76 -8.07
CA GLY A 101 4.47 17.44 -7.33
C GLY A 101 5.59 17.92 -8.24
N ILE A 102 5.27 18.75 -9.24
CA ILE A 102 6.25 19.70 -9.75
C ILE A 102 6.45 20.75 -8.66
N CYS A 103 7.45 20.56 -7.80
CA CYS A 103 8.13 21.67 -7.11
C CYS A 103 9.61 21.73 -7.48
N GLU A 104 10.03 21.08 -8.57
CA GLU A 104 11.36 21.35 -9.14
C GLU A 104 11.26 22.37 -10.29
N HIS A 105 10.25 22.28 -11.18
CA HIS A 105 10.15 23.20 -12.31
C HIS A 105 9.62 24.60 -11.95
N GLU A 106 8.72 24.74 -10.97
CA GLU A 106 8.26 26.06 -10.50
C GLU A 106 9.31 26.74 -9.59
N LEU A 107 10.08 25.98 -8.82
CA LEU A 107 11.22 26.51 -8.07
C LEU A 107 12.33 26.97 -9.02
N ILE A 108 12.66 26.17 -10.05
CA ILE A 108 13.67 26.54 -11.05
C ILE A 108 13.18 27.72 -11.91
N LYS A 109 11.89 27.81 -12.26
CA LYS A 109 11.32 29.01 -12.90
C LYS A 109 11.42 30.25 -12.03
N ALA A 110 11.01 30.16 -10.76
CA ALA A 110 11.09 31.27 -9.82
C ALA A 110 12.55 31.73 -9.58
N LEU A 111 13.51 30.79 -9.59
CA LEU A 111 14.93 31.09 -9.53
C LEU A 111 15.48 31.70 -10.84
N ARG A 112 14.95 31.28 -12.00
CA ARG A 112 15.37 31.77 -13.33
C ARG A 112 14.80 33.15 -13.66
N GLU A 113 13.57 33.44 -13.23
CA GLU A 113 12.92 34.73 -13.41
C GLU A 113 13.54 35.82 -12.50
N ASN A 114 13.98 35.46 -11.29
CA ASN A 114 14.73 36.36 -10.40
C ASN A 114 16.18 36.62 -10.86
N GLY A 115 16.72 35.80 -11.77
CA GLY A 115 18.09 35.96 -12.28
C GLY A 115 18.27 37.04 -13.35
N ASN A 116 17.19 37.63 -13.88
CA ASN A 116 17.26 38.54 -15.03
C ASN A 116 16.72 39.96 -14.80
N THR A 117 16.25 40.31 -13.59
CA THR A 117 15.94 41.71 -13.26
C THR A 117 17.15 42.38 -12.64
N SER A 118 18.00 42.93 -13.51
CA SER A 118 18.89 44.03 -13.13
C SER A 118 18.02 45.22 -12.76
N SER A 119 17.86 45.49 -11.46
CA SER A 119 17.46 46.82 -11.00
C SER A 119 18.16 47.14 -9.68
N GLN A 120 18.82 48.28 -9.69
CA GLN A 120 19.71 48.78 -8.67
C GLN A 120 18.96 49.01 -7.36
N HIS A 121 19.38 48.35 -6.28
CA HIS A 121 18.99 48.75 -4.92
C HIS A 121 20.24 48.82 -4.03
N THR A 122 20.46 50.01 -3.49
CA THR A 122 21.56 50.41 -2.60
C THR A 122 21.56 49.59 -1.31
N PHE A 123 22.67 48.92 -1.02
CA PHE A 123 22.92 48.25 0.25
C PHE A 123 23.17 49.29 1.37
N THR A 124 22.44 49.19 2.48
CA THR A 124 22.73 49.94 3.71
C THR A 124 23.76 49.20 4.57
N PRO A 125 24.73 49.89 5.19
CA PRO A 125 25.95 49.30 5.74
C PRO A 125 25.81 48.70 7.16
N SER A 126 24.60 48.46 7.66
CA SER A 126 24.38 48.06 9.06
C SER A 126 24.57 46.57 9.34
N CYS A 127 24.57 45.71 8.33
CA CYS A 127 24.55 44.25 8.54
C CYS A 127 25.97 43.63 8.55
N LEU A 128 26.92 44.20 7.80
CA LEU A 128 28.31 43.71 7.73
C LEU A 128 29.11 43.98 9.02
N THR A 129 28.79 45.06 9.72
CA THR A 129 29.42 45.41 11.00
C THR A 129 29.00 44.46 12.12
N LEU A 130 27.73 44.01 12.12
CA LEU A 130 27.22 43.05 13.11
C LEU A 130 27.88 41.67 12.98
N MET A 131 28.09 41.21 11.74
CA MET A 131 28.72 39.90 11.47
C MET A 131 30.19 39.88 11.85
N LEU A 132 30.92 40.99 11.64
CA LEU A 132 32.34 41.09 12.03
C LEU A 132 32.51 41.15 13.55
N CYS A 133 31.60 41.81 14.27
CA CYS A 133 31.60 41.84 15.74
C CYS A 133 31.39 40.45 16.35
N LEU A 134 30.49 39.65 15.81
CA LEU A 134 30.22 38.29 16.32
C LEU A 134 31.43 37.36 16.13
N LEU A 135 32.09 37.42 14.97
CA LEU A 135 33.30 36.64 14.68
C LEU A 135 34.46 36.95 15.63
N LEU A 136 34.67 38.23 15.95
CA LEU A 136 35.74 38.67 16.86
C LEU A 136 35.51 38.26 18.32
N VAL A 137 34.25 38.15 18.75
CA VAL A 137 33.90 37.69 20.12
C VAL A 137 34.16 36.19 20.25
N SER A 138 33.81 35.39 19.24
CA SER A 138 34.07 33.94 19.24
C SER A 138 35.56 33.57 19.23
N LEU A 139 36.43 34.40 18.64
CA LEU A 139 37.87 34.12 18.58
C LEU A 139 38.59 34.34 19.93
N ARG A 140 37.99 35.10 20.87
CA ARG A 140 38.56 35.35 22.20
C ARG A 140 38.19 34.30 23.26
N LEU A 141 37.19 33.44 23.00
CA LEU A 141 36.73 32.41 23.94
C LEU A 141 37.39 31.04 23.72
N LEU A 142 38.35 30.91 22.80
CA LEU A 142 39.03 29.63 22.57
C LEU A 142 40.06 29.37 23.68
N PRO A 143 39.91 28.31 24.51
CA PRO A 143 40.87 28.01 25.57
C PRO A 143 42.21 27.53 24.98
N PRO A 144 43.35 27.81 25.66
CA PRO A 144 44.66 27.39 25.18
C PRO A 144 44.80 25.85 25.21
N ALA A 145 45.41 25.30 24.17
CA ALA A 145 45.60 23.87 23.97
C ALA A 145 46.44 23.23 25.10
N ALA A 146 45.96 22.12 25.65
CA ALA A 146 46.68 21.31 26.62
C ALA A 146 47.84 20.54 25.94
N PRO A 147 48.98 20.34 26.61
CA PRO A 147 50.16 19.70 26.02
C PRO A 147 49.98 18.18 25.88
N LEU A 148 50.51 17.63 24.79
CA LEU A 148 50.46 16.22 24.41
C LEU A 148 51.37 15.37 25.32
N ILE A 149 50.82 14.29 25.88
CA ILE A 149 51.57 13.24 26.59
C ILE A 149 51.99 12.18 25.56
N PRO A 150 53.28 11.77 25.47
CA PRO A 150 53.71 10.73 24.55
C PRO A 150 53.43 9.34 25.13
N LEU A 151 52.88 8.45 24.29
CA LEU A 151 52.72 7.02 24.57
C LEU A 151 54.08 6.33 24.46
N THR A 152 54.58 5.78 25.57
CA THR A 152 55.62 4.75 25.55
C THR A 152 55.01 3.36 25.75
N HIS A 153 55.68 2.42 25.10
CA HIS A 153 55.28 1.08 24.68
C HIS A 153 55.21 0.03 25.79
#